data_AF-K0S5B2-F1
#
_entry.id   AF-K0S5B2-F1
#
_cell.length_a   1.000
_cell.length_b   1.000
_cell.length_c   1.000
_cell.angle_alpha   90.00
_cell.angle_beta   90.00
_cell.angle_gamma   90.00
#
_symmetry.space_group_name_H-M   'P 1'
#
loop_
_entity.id
_entity.type
_entity.pdbx_description
1 polymer ?
#
loop_
_entity_poly.entity_id
_entity_poly.type
_entity_poly.pdbx_seq_one_letter_code
_entity_poly.pdbx_strand_id
1 'polypeptide(L)'
;MLFDFSLENFSWVCKSARDSPNAYAESLVEYMRTTFQCLGPMDDGSRAGLHFSCCGYVAERLVKLFTDPVEDADGRTKSSGGIPPVDKIDPFGLKNLATDIRHFEAFADSTGVGQLRECFNEVKSIATAMLDRDLPMLLLPENGNARRRKYPFLSLEKVHCILEKYVGTGIGEKLMARGSGVIRNDFLMLERKEVIQLSKIVRMQLNTQQ
;
A
#
# COMPACT_ATOMS: atom_id res chain seq x y z
N MET A 1 13.43 -5.31 -12.80
CA MET A 1 13.36 -6.59 -13.56
C MET A 1 13.02 -7.83 -12.71
N LEU A 2 13.54 -8.08 -11.49
CA LEU A 2 12.97 -9.10 -10.57
C LEU A 2 12.01 -8.48 -9.52
N PHE A 3 12.37 -7.32 -8.97
CA PHE A 3 11.49 -6.54 -8.10
C PHE A 3 10.16 -6.24 -8.78
N ASP A 4 10.20 -5.67 -9.98
CA ASP A 4 9.01 -5.40 -10.80
C ASP A 4 8.16 -6.66 -11.01
N PHE A 5 8.77 -7.76 -11.46
CA PHE A 5 8.05 -9.02 -11.69
C PHE A 5 7.35 -9.52 -10.42
N SER A 6 8.04 -9.49 -9.28
CA SER A 6 7.45 -9.98 -8.03
C SER A 6 6.31 -9.07 -7.56
N LEU A 7 6.47 -7.76 -7.68
CA LEU A 7 5.45 -6.77 -7.29
C LEU A 7 4.23 -6.77 -8.23
N GLU A 8 4.42 -7.07 -9.52
CA GLU A 8 3.33 -7.25 -10.49
C GLU A 8 2.37 -8.38 -10.07
N ASN A 9 2.90 -9.43 -9.46
CA ASN A 9 2.14 -10.62 -9.07
C ASN A 9 1.51 -10.50 -7.67
N PHE A 10 1.53 -9.32 -7.04
CA PHE A 10 0.77 -9.10 -5.81
C PHE A 10 -0.72 -9.13 -6.10
N SER A 11 -1.48 -9.84 -5.25
CA SER A 11 -2.94 -9.89 -5.37
C SER A 11 -3.58 -8.71 -4.64
N TRP A 12 -4.15 -7.78 -5.41
CA TRP A 12 -4.81 -6.57 -4.91
C TRP A 12 -6.31 -6.72 -4.66
N VAL A 13 -6.89 -7.81 -5.19
CA VAL A 13 -8.26 -8.25 -4.95
C VAL A 13 -8.20 -9.67 -4.41
N CYS A 14 -8.71 -9.89 -3.21
CA CYS A 14 -8.54 -11.11 -2.43
C CYS A 14 -9.87 -11.58 -1.82
N LYS A 15 -10.06 -12.89 -1.72
CA LYS A 15 -11.26 -13.46 -1.06
C LYS A 15 -11.24 -13.32 0.46
N SER A 16 -10.05 -13.19 1.06
CA SER A 16 -9.86 -13.13 2.51
C SER A 16 -8.55 -12.46 2.89
N ALA A 17 -8.45 -12.11 4.17
CA ALA A 17 -7.16 -11.76 4.78
C ALA A 17 -6.26 -13.01 4.90
N ARG A 18 -4.95 -12.79 4.85
CA ARG A 18 -3.89 -13.80 4.99
C ARG A 18 -3.12 -13.57 6.29
N ASP A 19 -2.77 -14.67 6.95
CA ASP A 19 -1.93 -14.63 8.15
C ASP A 19 -0.43 -14.62 7.83
N SER A 20 -0.06 -15.07 6.63
CA SER A 20 1.31 -15.12 6.12
C SER A 20 1.55 -14.11 4.98
N PRO A 21 2.81 -13.66 4.80
CA PRO A 21 3.17 -12.81 3.67
C PRO A 21 2.97 -13.52 2.33
N ASN A 22 2.95 -12.73 1.26
CA ASN A 22 2.82 -13.22 -0.11
C ASN A 22 4.11 -13.97 -0.47
N ALA A 23 3.99 -15.10 -1.17
CA ALA A 23 5.15 -15.85 -1.67
C ALA A 23 6.11 -14.97 -2.49
N TYR A 24 5.60 -13.97 -3.22
CA TYR A 24 6.42 -12.99 -3.94
C TYR A 24 7.13 -12.01 -2.98
N ALA A 25 6.49 -11.60 -1.88
CA ALA A 25 7.15 -10.79 -0.85
C ALA A 25 8.27 -11.57 -0.16
N GLU A 26 8.02 -12.85 0.17
CA GLU A 26 9.03 -13.77 0.72
C GLU A 26 10.19 -13.97 -0.25
N SER A 27 9.88 -14.22 -1.52
CA SER A 27 10.89 -14.40 -2.57
C SER A 27 11.76 -13.15 -2.75
N LEU A 28 11.19 -11.95 -2.64
CA LEU A 28 11.96 -10.71 -2.69
C LEU A 28 12.91 -10.56 -1.51
N VAL A 29 12.44 -10.85 -0.30
CA VAL A 29 13.28 -10.82 0.90
C VAL A 29 14.40 -11.84 0.81
N GLU A 30 14.09 -13.06 0.36
CA GLU A 30 15.10 -14.11 0.23
C GLU A 30 16.12 -13.79 -0.86
N TYR A 31 15.68 -13.23 -1.99
CA TYR A 31 16.55 -12.74 -3.04
C TYR A 31 17.49 -11.64 -2.51
N MET A 32 16.97 -10.65 -1.79
CA MET A 32 17.79 -9.58 -1.20
C MET A 32 18.79 -10.15 -0.19
N ARG A 33 18.35 -11.03 0.70
CA ARG A 33 19.20 -11.70 1.69
C ARG A 33 20.35 -12.46 1.03
N THR A 34 20.03 -13.31 0.05
CA THR A 34 21.04 -14.09 -0.69
C THR A 34 21.98 -13.17 -1.46
N THR A 35 21.44 -12.17 -2.16
CA THR A 35 22.25 -11.21 -2.92
C THR A 35 23.26 -10.52 -2.00
N PHE A 36 22.82 -10.02 -0.84
CA PHE A 36 23.70 -9.32 0.10
C PHE A 36 24.73 -10.24 0.76
N GLN A 37 24.43 -11.53 0.94
CA GLN A 37 25.42 -12.51 1.41
C GLN A 37 26.48 -12.84 0.35
N CYS A 38 26.12 -12.78 -0.94
CA CYS A 38 27.04 -13.02 -2.04
C CYS A 38 27.92 -11.82 -2.38
N LEU A 39 27.63 -10.63 -1.83
CA LEU A 39 28.51 -9.48 -2.00
C LEU A 39 29.80 -9.73 -1.23
N GLY A 40 30.93 -9.53 -1.90
CA GLY A 40 32.24 -9.59 -1.27
C GLY A 40 32.42 -8.53 -0.17
N PRO A 41 33.64 -8.40 0.38
CA PRO A 41 33.90 -7.40 1.41
C PRO A 41 33.50 -5.99 0.94
N MET A 42 32.54 -5.39 1.64
CA MET A 42 32.10 -4.01 1.43
C MET A 42 32.28 -3.24 2.74
N ASP A 43 32.57 -1.95 2.65
CA ASP A 43 32.53 -1.07 3.80
C ASP A 43 31.08 -0.87 4.28
N ASP A 44 30.92 -0.50 5.55
CA ASP A 44 29.61 -0.35 6.19
C ASP A 44 28.72 0.67 5.45
N GLY A 45 29.33 1.74 4.93
CA GLY A 45 28.62 2.79 4.19
C GLY A 45 28.00 2.28 2.90
N SER A 46 28.79 1.63 2.04
CA SER A 46 28.28 1.10 0.78
C SER A 46 27.25 -0.02 0.99
N ARG A 47 27.47 -0.87 2.00
CA ARG A 47 26.50 -1.91 2.38
C ARG A 47 25.18 -1.31 2.83
N ALA A 48 25.20 -0.30 3.71
CA ALA A 48 24.00 0.39 4.14
C ALA A 48 23.30 1.07 2.95
N GLY A 49 24.05 1.77 2.09
CA GLY A 49 23.52 2.43 0.90
C GLY A 49 22.80 1.48 -0.05
N LEU A 50 23.32 0.27 -0.23
CA LEU A 50 22.67 -0.75 -1.06
C LEU A 50 21.36 -1.25 -0.45
N HIS A 51 21.34 -1.50 0.87
CA HIS A 51 20.10 -1.87 1.56
C HIS A 51 19.03 -0.78 1.42
N PHE A 52 19.39 0.49 1.64
CA PHE A 52 18.50 1.63 1.45
C PHE A 52 17.99 1.72 0.01
N SER A 53 18.86 1.48 -0.97
CA SER A 53 18.47 1.52 -2.38
C SER A 53 17.44 0.44 -2.71
N CYS A 54 17.66 -0.80 -2.25
CA CYS A 54 16.72 -1.90 -2.50
C CYS A 54 15.40 -1.73 -1.74
N CYS A 55 15.45 -1.44 -0.44
CA CYS A 55 14.24 -1.28 0.38
C CYS A 55 13.45 -0.03 -0.04
N GLY A 56 14.14 1.08 -0.31
CA GLY A 56 13.55 2.30 -0.84
C GLY A 56 12.86 2.07 -2.19
N TYR A 57 13.52 1.36 -3.11
CA TYR A 57 12.92 1.01 -4.40
C TYR A 57 11.65 0.17 -4.24
N VAL A 58 11.67 -0.87 -3.41
CA VAL A 58 10.48 -1.71 -3.16
C VAL A 58 9.34 -0.89 -2.53
N ALA A 59 9.65 -0.06 -1.53
CA ALA A 59 8.67 0.77 -0.84
C ALA A 59 8.04 1.82 -1.77
N GLU A 60 8.87 2.59 -2.48
CA GLU A 60 8.44 3.58 -3.47
C GLU A 60 7.55 2.91 -4.52
N ARG A 61 7.97 1.72 -4.98
CA ARG A 61 7.25 1.01 -6.02
C ARG A 61 5.89 0.53 -5.56
N LEU A 62 5.80 0.00 -4.34
CA LEU A 62 4.53 -0.36 -3.73
C LEU A 62 3.59 0.84 -3.62
N VAL A 63 4.07 2.00 -3.15
CA VAL A 63 3.26 3.23 -3.07
C VAL A 63 2.67 3.56 -4.44
N LYS A 64 3.53 3.69 -5.46
CA LYS A 64 3.11 4.04 -6.83
C LYS A 64 2.07 3.08 -7.40
N LEU A 65 2.20 1.77 -7.13
CA LEU A 65 1.25 0.77 -7.62
C LEU A 65 -0.20 1.10 -7.23
N PHE A 66 -0.46 1.43 -5.97
CA PHE A 66 -1.83 1.70 -5.52
C PHE A 66 -2.19 3.18 -5.52
N THR A 67 -1.24 4.12 -5.46
CA THR A 67 -1.54 5.55 -5.39
C THR A 67 -1.52 6.29 -6.72
N ASP A 68 -0.85 5.78 -7.75
CA ASP A 68 -0.76 6.50 -9.02
C ASP A 68 -1.99 6.20 -9.91
N PRO A 69 -2.46 7.15 -10.72
CA PRO A 69 -3.56 6.89 -11.64
C PRO A 69 -3.16 5.79 -12.65
N VAL A 70 -4.13 4.99 -13.06
CA VAL A 70 -3.94 4.07 -14.21
C VAL A 70 -3.86 4.95 -15.45
N GLU A 71 -2.77 4.87 -16.21
CA GLU A 71 -2.68 5.60 -17.48
C GLU A 71 -3.72 5.06 -18.47
N ASP A 72 -4.48 5.95 -19.09
CA ASP A 72 -5.41 5.58 -20.15
C ASP A 72 -4.66 4.99 -21.36
N ALA A 73 -5.35 4.11 -22.09
CA ALA A 73 -4.82 3.34 -23.22
C ALA A 73 -4.23 4.17 -24.39
N ASP A 74 -4.30 5.50 -24.34
CA ASP A 74 -3.75 6.43 -25.33
C ASP A 74 -2.23 6.68 -25.21
N GLY A 75 -1.54 6.00 -24.28
CA GLY A 75 -0.12 5.67 -24.42
C GLY A 75 0.87 6.85 -24.48
N ARG A 76 0.48 8.04 -24.00
CA ARG A 76 1.35 9.23 -24.01
C ARG A 76 2.19 9.43 -22.75
N THR A 77 2.55 8.37 -22.05
CA THR A 77 3.71 8.38 -21.14
C THR A 77 4.15 6.95 -20.79
N LYS A 78 4.64 6.19 -21.79
CA LYS A 78 5.61 5.10 -21.50
C LYS A 78 6.95 5.68 -21.02
N SER A 79 6.94 6.56 -20.03
CA SER A 79 8.13 7.07 -19.39
C SER A 79 8.41 6.23 -18.16
N SER A 80 9.45 5.38 -18.30
CA SER A 80 10.12 4.56 -17.27
C SER A 80 9.61 3.13 -17.05
N GLY A 81 9.86 2.26 -18.04
CA GLY A 81 10.31 0.86 -17.88
C GLY A 81 9.88 -0.01 -16.67
N GLY A 82 8.67 0.12 -16.15
CA GLY A 82 8.22 -0.64 -14.98
C GLY A 82 6.73 -1.00 -14.99
N ILE A 83 6.30 -1.78 -14.00
CA ILE A 83 4.91 -2.19 -13.76
C ILE A 83 3.89 -1.03 -13.73
N PRO A 84 2.75 -1.15 -14.42
CA PRO A 84 1.70 -0.15 -14.36
C PRO A 84 1.04 -0.13 -12.97
N PRO A 85 0.45 1.00 -12.54
CA PRO A 85 -0.41 1.05 -11.36
C PRO A 85 -1.56 0.07 -11.47
N VAL A 86 -2.01 -0.46 -10.33
CA VAL A 86 -3.08 -1.47 -10.30
C VAL A 86 -4.44 -0.83 -10.62
N ASP A 87 -5.29 -1.56 -11.33
CA ASP A 87 -6.61 -1.11 -11.76
C ASP A 87 -7.67 -1.28 -10.67
N LYS A 88 -7.52 -2.30 -9.82
CA LYS A 88 -8.49 -2.70 -8.81
C LYS A 88 -7.83 -3.06 -7.51
N ILE A 89 -8.44 -2.60 -6.42
CA ILE A 89 -8.01 -2.88 -5.05
C ILE A 89 -9.24 -3.14 -4.20
N ASP A 90 -9.19 -4.16 -3.35
CA ASP A 90 -10.23 -4.38 -2.34
C ASP A 90 -9.64 -4.24 -0.92
N PRO A 91 -10.48 -4.18 0.13
CA PRO A 91 -9.98 -4.04 1.50
C PRO A 91 -9.14 -5.24 1.97
N PHE A 92 -9.34 -6.44 1.43
CA PHE A 92 -8.51 -7.60 1.77
C PHE A 92 -7.12 -7.50 1.16
N GLY A 93 -6.98 -6.98 -0.06
CA GLY A 93 -5.71 -6.68 -0.72
C GLY A 93 -4.90 -5.68 0.09
N LEU A 94 -5.53 -4.59 0.54
CA LEU A 94 -4.88 -3.62 1.44
C LEU A 94 -4.49 -4.23 2.79
N LYS A 95 -5.36 -5.06 3.37
CA LYS A 95 -5.06 -5.76 4.62
C LYS A 95 -3.89 -6.73 4.47
N ASN A 96 -3.83 -7.43 3.36
CA ASN A 96 -2.77 -8.37 3.02
C ASN A 96 -1.44 -7.65 2.77
N LEU A 97 -1.49 -6.48 2.12
CA LEU A 97 -0.33 -5.61 1.97
C LEU A 97 0.26 -5.23 3.35
N ALA A 98 -0.56 -5.00 4.37
CA ALA A 98 -0.04 -4.74 5.73
C ALA A 98 0.70 -5.95 6.34
N THR A 99 0.37 -7.18 5.94
CA THR A 99 1.15 -8.39 6.29
C THR A 99 2.47 -8.43 5.51
N ASP A 100 2.43 -8.11 4.22
CA ASP A 100 3.63 -8.06 3.36
C ASP A 100 4.62 -6.97 3.81
N ILE A 101 4.12 -5.79 4.19
CA ILE A 101 4.94 -4.69 4.75
C ILE A 101 5.63 -5.12 6.04
N ARG A 102 4.93 -5.81 6.96
CA ARG A 102 5.54 -6.30 8.20
C ARG A 102 6.69 -7.28 7.93
N HIS A 103 6.58 -8.07 6.86
CA HIS A 103 7.67 -8.95 6.43
C HIS A 103 8.88 -8.16 5.94
N PHE A 104 8.68 -7.10 5.15
CA PHE A 104 9.76 -6.20 4.74
C PHE A 104 10.39 -5.41 5.91
N GLU A 105 9.58 -4.94 6.86
CA GLU A 105 10.07 -4.29 8.09
C GLU A 105 10.94 -5.26 8.91
N ALA A 106 10.49 -6.51 9.09
CA ALA A 106 11.26 -7.53 9.81
C ALA A 106 12.57 -7.87 9.10
N PHE A 107 12.57 -7.91 7.76
CA PHE A 107 13.81 -8.01 6.99
C PHE A 107 14.73 -6.83 7.29
N ALA A 108 14.23 -5.59 7.19
CA ALA A 108 15.02 -4.39 7.43
C ALA A 108 15.67 -4.40 8.84
N ASP A 109 14.89 -4.76 9.87
CA ASP A 109 15.39 -4.88 11.25
C ASP A 109 16.49 -5.94 11.38
N SER A 110 16.40 -7.04 10.61
CA SER A 110 17.38 -8.13 10.64
C SER A 110 18.73 -7.81 9.99
N THR A 111 18.83 -6.71 9.23
CA THR A 111 20.06 -6.32 8.52
C THR A 111 21.11 -5.67 9.43
N GLY A 112 20.69 -5.14 10.59
CA GLY A 112 21.53 -4.31 11.46
C GLY A 112 21.76 -2.87 10.95
N VAL A 113 21.17 -2.48 9.80
CA VAL A 113 21.25 -1.12 9.27
C VAL A 113 20.22 -0.23 9.97
N GLY A 114 20.70 0.80 10.67
CA GLY A 114 19.83 1.76 11.36
C GLY A 114 18.87 2.48 10.41
N GLN A 115 17.65 2.73 10.88
CA GLN A 115 16.58 3.46 10.16
C GLN A 115 16.09 2.81 8.85
N LEU A 116 16.61 1.66 8.43
CA LEU A 116 16.20 1.01 7.18
C LEU A 116 14.69 0.69 7.13
N ARG A 117 14.10 0.36 8.29
CA ARG A 117 12.66 0.16 8.47
C ARG A 117 11.84 1.38 8.01
N GLU A 118 12.38 2.58 8.16
CA GLU A 118 11.68 3.83 7.85
C GLU A 118 11.37 3.99 6.37
N CYS A 119 12.07 3.28 5.47
CA CYS A 119 11.71 3.19 4.06
C CYS A 119 10.25 2.78 3.84
N PHE A 120 9.68 1.98 4.75
CA PHE A 120 8.32 1.46 4.62
C PHE A 120 7.25 2.30 5.34
N ASN A 121 7.62 3.43 5.98
CA ASN A 121 6.68 4.23 6.77
C ASN A 121 5.54 4.80 5.93
N GLU A 122 5.84 5.28 4.72
CA GLU A 122 4.85 5.86 3.83
C GLU A 122 3.82 4.81 3.38
N VAL A 123 4.29 3.70 2.82
CA VAL A 123 3.42 2.61 2.34
C VAL A 123 2.55 2.07 3.48
N LYS A 124 3.12 1.91 4.67
CA LYS A 124 2.42 1.48 5.88
C LYS A 124 1.37 2.48 6.31
N SER A 125 1.71 3.77 6.34
CA SER A 125 0.79 4.83 6.75
C SER A 125 -0.41 4.90 5.83
N ILE A 126 -0.23 4.81 4.52
CA ILE A 126 -1.33 4.90 3.57
C ILE A 126 -2.21 3.64 3.62
N ALA A 127 -1.60 2.45 3.63
CA ALA A 127 -2.35 1.20 3.77
C ALA A 127 -3.16 1.15 5.08
N THR A 128 -2.57 1.61 6.18
CA THR A 128 -3.26 1.70 7.49
C THR A 128 -4.41 2.70 7.44
N ALA A 129 -4.21 3.88 6.85
CA ALA A 129 -5.25 4.88 6.73
C ALA A 129 -6.46 4.37 5.94
N MET A 130 -6.25 3.67 4.83
CA MET A 130 -7.32 3.09 4.01
C MET A 130 -8.10 1.96 4.70
N LEU A 131 -7.56 1.42 5.79
CA LEU A 131 -8.18 0.40 6.63
C LEU A 131 -8.75 0.97 7.94
N ASP A 132 -8.58 2.27 8.19
CA ASP A 132 -9.02 2.93 9.41
C ASP A 132 -10.53 3.21 9.37
N ARG A 133 -11.26 2.75 10.38
CA ARG A 133 -12.70 2.99 10.49
C ARG A 133 -13.07 4.45 10.64
N ASP A 134 -12.14 5.28 11.13
CA ASP A 134 -12.33 6.73 11.26
C ASP A 134 -12.06 7.46 9.94
N LEU A 135 -11.52 6.81 8.90
CA LEU A 135 -11.16 7.47 7.65
C LEU A 135 -12.32 8.28 7.05
N PRO A 136 -13.57 7.78 6.95
CA PRO A 136 -14.68 8.57 6.40
C PRO A 136 -14.87 9.91 7.11
N MET A 137 -14.69 9.93 8.45
CA MET A 137 -14.77 11.15 9.25
C MET A 137 -13.55 12.05 9.00
N LEU A 138 -12.34 11.46 8.95
CA LEU A 138 -11.09 12.18 8.70
C LEU A 138 -11.00 12.81 7.31
N LEU A 139 -11.76 12.29 6.34
CA LEU A 139 -11.86 12.85 4.99
C LEU A 139 -12.78 14.06 4.91
N LEU A 140 -13.54 14.39 5.95
CA LEU A 140 -14.32 15.63 5.96
C LEU A 140 -13.39 16.86 6.02
N PRO A 141 -13.74 17.98 5.34
CA PRO A 141 -12.90 19.18 5.28
C PRO A 141 -12.45 19.71 6.64
N GLU A 142 -13.37 19.75 7.61
CA GLU A 142 -13.17 20.21 8.98
C GLU A 142 -12.11 19.39 9.74
N ASN A 143 -11.88 18.14 9.34
CA ASN A 143 -10.97 17.21 10.00
C ASN A 143 -9.57 17.18 9.37
N GLY A 144 -9.24 18.10 8.46
CA GLY A 144 -7.94 18.13 7.79
C GLY A 144 -6.73 18.17 8.74
N ASN A 145 -6.82 18.87 9.87
CA ASN A 145 -5.75 18.91 10.88
C ASN A 145 -5.62 17.58 11.63
N ALA A 146 -6.73 16.95 12.01
CA ALA A 146 -6.74 15.64 12.66
C ALA A 146 -6.17 14.57 11.72
N ARG A 147 -6.56 14.59 10.44
CA ARG A 147 -6.04 13.72 9.39
C ARG A 147 -4.52 13.83 9.25
N ARG A 148 -3.98 15.05 9.11
CA ARG A 148 -2.53 15.28 8.96
C ARG A 148 -1.73 14.82 10.18
N ARG A 149 -2.29 14.96 11.39
CA ARG A 149 -1.64 14.48 12.62
C ARG A 149 -1.64 12.96 12.73
N LYS A 150 -2.74 12.30 12.37
CA LYS A 150 -2.88 10.84 12.45
C LYS A 150 -2.11 10.13 11.33
N TYR A 151 -2.12 10.69 10.12
CA TYR A 151 -1.49 10.14 8.92
C TYR A 151 -0.67 11.19 8.17
N PRO A 152 0.59 11.44 8.59
CA PRO A 152 1.43 12.48 7.99
C PRO A 152 1.75 12.26 6.50
N PHE A 153 1.78 11.01 6.05
CA PHE A 153 2.10 10.64 4.66
C PHE A 153 0.87 10.58 3.74
N LEU A 154 -0.33 10.77 4.29
CA LEU A 154 -1.58 10.64 3.53
C LEU A 154 -1.94 11.98 2.86
N SER A 155 -1.89 12.01 1.53
CA SER A 155 -2.40 13.12 0.73
C SER A 155 -3.80 12.80 0.18
N LEU A 156 -4.58 13.84 -0.12
CA LEU A 156 -5.94 13.66 -0.67
C LEU A 156 -5.91 13.10 -2.08
N GLU A 157 -4.88 13.41 -2.87
CA GLU A 157 -4.64 12.88 -4.21
C GLU A 157 -4.47 11.36 -4.17
N LYS A 158 -3.61 10.87 -3.27
CA LYS A 158 -3.38 9.44 -3.09
C LYS A 158 -4.66 8.72 -2.65
N VAL A 159 -5.41 9.30 -1.71
CA VAL A 159 -6.71 8.76 -1.29
C VAL A 159 -7.67 8.69 -2.47
N HIS A 160 -7.78 9.76 -3.27
CA HIS A 160 -8.65 9.80 -4.44
C HIS A 160 -8.31 8.69 -5.42
N CYS A 161 -7.03 8.52 -5.78
CA CYS A 161 -6.59 7.48 -6.70
C CYS A 161 -6.88 6.06 -6.17
N ILE A 162 -6.72 5.81 -4.87
CA ILE A 162 -7.07 4.51 -4.28
C ILE A 162 -8.60 4.30 -4.32
N LEU A 163 -9.39 5.32 -4.00
CA LEU A 163 -10.86 5.23 -4.04
C LEU A 163 -11.38 4.96 -5.47
N GLU A 164 -10.73 5.50 -6.51
CA GLU A 164 -11.09 5.21 -7.90
C GLU A 164 -10.86 3.74 -8.28
N LYS A 165 -9.87 3.09 -7.67
CA LYS A 165 -9.55 1.66 -7.85
C LYS A 165 -10.34 0.74 -6.92
N TYR A 166 -11.05 1.30 -5.93
CA TYR A 166 -11.61 0.52 -4.83
C TYR A 166 -12.83 -0.30 -5.27
N VAL A 167 -12.69 -1.62 -5.26
CA VAL A 167 -13.77 -2.57 -5.52
C VAL A 167 -14.60 -2.66 -4.25
N GLY A 168 -15.64 -1.81 -4.17
CA GLY A 168 -16.54 -1.78 -3.03
C GLY A 168 -17.11 -3.16 -2.69
N THR A 169 -17.22 -3.44 -1.40
CA THR A 169 -17.75 -4.71 -0.87
C THR A 169 -19.24 -4.84 -1.14
N GLY A 170 -19.68 -6.07 -1.41
CA GLY A 170 -21.10 -6.37 -1.60
C GLY A 170 -21.87 -6.33 -0.28
N ILE A 171 -23.19 -6.08 -0.34
CA ILE A 171 -24.09 -6.12 0.84
C ILE A 171 -23.96 -7.48 1.57
N GLY A 172 -23.81 -8.57 0.81
CA GLY A 172 -23.63 -9.92 1.34
C GLY A 172 -22.32 -10.12 2.11
N GLU A 173 -21.22 -9.48 1.71
CA GLU A 173 -19.91 -9.63 2.37
C GLU A 173 -19.85 -8.92 3.71
N LYS A 174 -20.43 -7.71 3.80
CA LYS A 174 -20.58 -7.01 5.09
C LYS A 174 -21.53 -7.76 6.03
N LEU A 175 -22.59 -8.40 5.52
CA LEU A 175 -23.53 -9.17 6.32
C LEU A 175 -22.98 -10.53 6.76
N MET A 176 -22.27 -11.25 5.89
CA MET A 176 -21.58 -12.51 6.25
C MET A 176 -20.46 -12.26 7.27
N ALA A 177 -19.79 -11.11 7.17
CA ALA A 177 -18.85 -10.67 8.19
C ALA A 177 -19.53 -10.31 9.53
N ARG A 178 -20.77 -9.83 9.52
CA ARG A 178 -21.52 -9.56 10.76
C ARG A 178 -22.23 -10.80 11.33
N GLY A 179 -22.53 -11.80 10.50
CA GLY A 179 -23.36 -12.96 10.84
C GLY A 179 -22.58 -14.21 11.27
N SER A 180 -21.29 -14.33 10.95
CA SER A 180 -20.43 -15.37 11.54
C SER A 180 -19.81 -14.83 12.83
N GLY A 181 -20.06 -15.48 13.97
CA GLY A 181 -19.52 -15.10 15.28
C GLY A 181 -17.99 -15.20 15.40
N VAL A 182 -17.25 -15.26 14.28
CA VAL A 182 -15.81 -15.52 14.20
C VAL A 182 -15.04 -14.40 13.48
N ILE A 183 -15.69 -13.51 12.71
CA ILE A 183 -14.98 -12.45 11.96
C ILE A 183 -15.59 -11.08 12.23
N ARG A 184 -15.31 -10.50 13.40
CA ARG A 184 -15.36 -9.04 13.52
C ARG A 184 -14.33 -8.48 12.54
N ASN A 185 -14.77 -7.88 11.43
CA ASN A 185 -13.82 -7.23 10.51
C ASN A 185 -13.16 -6.06 11.22
N ASP A 186 -11.93 -6.24 11.71
CA ASP A 186 -11.16 -5.25 12.48
C ASP A 186 -10.76 -3.99 11.68
N PHE A 187 -11.14 -3.89 10.42
CA PHE A 187 -10.75 -2.82 9.51
C PHE A 187 -11.93 -2.31 8.67
N LEU A 188 -11.77 -1.13 8.08
CA LEU A 188 -12.74 -0.46 7.23
C LEU A 188 -12.99 -1.26 5.94
N MET A 189 -14.27 -1.45 5.63
CA MET A 189 -14.73 -2.02 4.36
C MET A 189 -15.81 -1.10 3.79
N LEU A 190 -15.57 -0.55 2.61
CA LEU A 190 -16.48 0.39 1.96
C LEU A 190 -17.39 -0.33 0.98
N GLU A 191 -18.67 0.01 0.98
CA GLU A 191 -19.62 -0.33 -0.09
C GLU A 191 -19.45 0.63 -1.26
N ARG A 192 -19.87 0.20 -2.45
CA ARG A 192 -19.79 1.02 -3.67
C ARG A 192 -20.37 2.44 -3.52
N LYS A 193 -21.49 2.59 -2.82
CA LYS A 193 -22.10 3.90 -2.54
C LYS A 193 -21.25 4.78 -1.62
N GLU A 194 -20.58 4.20 -0.63
CA GLU A 194 -19.70 4.90 0.30
C GLU A 194 -18.43 5.36 -0.43
N VAL A 195 -17.85 4.50 -1.29
CA VAL A 195 -16.73 4.87 -2.17
C VAL A 195 -17.10 6.08 -3.03
N ILE A 196 -18.24 6.04 -3.72
CA ILE A 196 -18.71 7.16 -4.57
C ILE A 196 -18.86 8.46 -3.76
N GLN A 197 -19.42 8.38 -2.56
CA GLN A 197 -19.61 9.54 -1.70
C GLN A 197 -18.26 10.12 -1.23
N LEU A 198 -17.35 9.27 -0.77
CA LEU A 198 -16.02 9.70 -0.32
C LEU A 198 -15.19 10.27 -1.46
N SER A 199 -15.22 9.67 -2.65
CA SER A 199 -14.54 10.21 -3.84
C SER A 199 -15.03 11.61 -4.18
N LYS A 200 -16.34 11.88 -4.08
CA LYS A 200 -16.90 13.23 -4.27
C LYS A 200 -16.37 14.22 -3.23
N ILE A 201 -16.38 13.85 -1.95
CA ILE A 201 -15.90 14.70 -0.84
C ILE A 201 -14.42 15.05 -1.04
N VAL A 202 -13.60 14.08 -1.39
CA VAL A 202 -12.16 14.27 -1.63
C VAL A 202 -11.94 15.15 -2.86
N ARG A 203 -12.64 14.88 -3.97
CA ARG A 203 -12.54 15.67 -5.21
C ARG A 203 -12.93 17.13 -5.01
N MET A 204 -14.00 17.40 -4.25
CA MET A 204 -14.41 18.78 -3.93
C MET A 204 -13.31 19.54 -3.17
N GLN A 205 -12.64 18.89 -2.22
CA GLN A 205 -11.53 19.50 -1.47
C GLN A 205 -10.32 19.76 -2.37
N LEU A 206 -9.94 18.82 -3.23
CA LEU A 206 -8.83 18.99 -4.17
C LEU A 206 -9.06 20.20 -5.09
N ASN A 207 -10.27 20.37 -5.61
CA ASN A 207 -10.63 21.52 -6.47
C ASN A 207 -10.65 22.86 -5.72
N THR A 208 -10.76 22.84 -4.39
CA THR A 208 -10.76 24.06 -3.56
C THR A 208 -9.34 24.47 -3.14
N GLN A 209 -8.37 23.57 -3.29
CA GLN A 209 -6.95 23.80 -2.97
C GLN A 209 -6.11 24.24 -4.19
N GLN A 210 -6.69 24.20 -5.39
CA GLN A 210 -6.13 24.76 -6.63
C GLN A 210 -6.59 26.19 -6.84
#